data_AF-A0A565BLS8-F1
#
_entry.id   AF-A0A565BLS8-F1
#
_cell.length_a   1.000
_cell.length_b   1.000
_cell.length_c   1.000
_cell.angle_alpha   90.00
_cell.angle_beta   90.00
_cell.angle_gamma   90.00
#
_symmetry.space_group_name_H-M   'P 1'
#
loop_
_entity.id
_entity.type
_entity.pdbx_description
1 polymer ?
#
loop_
_entity_poly.entity_id
_entity_poly.type
_entity_poly.pdbx_seq_one_letter_code
_entity_poly.pdbx_strand_id
1 'polypeptide(L)'
;MGLHSYSQPTSSPPSSINSEDMASYCNKGIPFGCWCGMDLIMETNEIEPNIGRRYYLCSNAEGGRGHHLFKWMDEAILEELDSIRYKRCQLVDDPTYYEILGEIDDLKEHVKNINETSDSFACKCNHLNLRHALIVGATAISASHFVCLFTIFMYF
;
A
#
# COMPACT_ATOMS: atom_id res chain seq x y z
N MET A 1 33.18 -0.22 9.44
CA MET A 1 32.38 0.98 9.76
C MET A 1 31.40 1.16 8.61
N GLY A 2 30.10 0.98 8.85
CA GLY A 2 29.09 0.87 7.80
C GLY A 2 28.88 2.19 7.05
N LEU A 3 28.93 2.14 5.73
CA LEU A 3 28.58 3.26 4.85
C LEU A 3 27.05 3.37 4.83
N HIS A 4 26.50 4.27 5.65
CA HIS A 4 25.09 4.64 5.51
C HIS A 4 24.95 5.56 4.30
N SER A 5 24.54 4.99 3.16
CA SER A 5 24.09 5.73 2.00
C SER A 5 22.68 6.24 2.29
N TYR A 6 22.58 7.50 2.74
CA TYR A 6 21.29 8.17 2.86
C TYR A 6 20.85 8.59 1.46
N SER A 7 19.91 7.86 0.86
CA SER A 7 19.19 8.33 -0.32
C SER A 7 18.23 9.44 0.10
N GLN A 8 18.47 10.67 -0.35
CA GLN A 8 17.51 11.76 -0.16
C GLN A 8 16.19 11.44 -0.90
N PRO A 9 15.02 11.75 -0.32
CA PRO A 9 13.77 11.68 -1.05
C PRO A 9 13.78 12.71 -2.18
N THR A 10 13.64 12.26 -3.42
CA THR A 10 13.49 13.11 -4.60
C THR A 10 12.06 13.67 -4.64
N SER A 11 11.80 14.75 -3.91
CA SER A 11 10.63 15.59 -4.19
C SER A 11 10.99 16.54 -5.32
N SER A 12 10.85 16.07 -6.56
CA SER A 12 10.98 16.94 -7.73
C SER A 12 9.94 18.06 -7.65
N PRO A 13 10.29 19.32 -7.90
CA PRO A 13 9.31 20.40 -7.96
C PRO A 13 8.34 20.16 -9.13
N PRO A 14 7.03 20.44 -8.97
CA PRO A 14 6.09 20.44 -10.07
C PRO A 14 6.57 21.34 -11.22
N SER A 15 6.42 20.88 -12.46
CA SER A 15 6.94 21.50 -13.68
C SER A 15 6.32 22.87 -14.04
N SER A 16 5.39 23.37 -13.23
CA SER A 16 4.64 24.61 -13.47
C SER A 16 4.34 25.31 -12.14
N ILE A 17 5.40 25.73 -11.43
CA ILE A 17 5.30 26.56 -10.24
C ILE A 17 5.68 27.99 -10.61
N ASN A 18 4.86 28.97 -10.24
CA ASN A 18 5.19 30.39 -10.39
C ASN A 18 6.38 30.75 -9.49
N SER A 19 7.18 31.75 -9.85
CA SER A 19 8.38 32.14 -9.06
C SER A 19 8.08 32.41 -7.58
N GLU A 20 6.90 32.97 -7.27
CA GLU A 20 6.42 33.25 -5.91
C GLU A 20 6.11 31.97 -5.12
N ASP A 21 5.40 31.03 -5.74
CA ASP A 21 5.08 29.73 -5.17
C ASP A 21 6.34 28.87 -4.98
N MET A 22 7.33 29.03 -5.89
CA MET A 22 8.63 28.35 -5.80
C MET A 22 9.40 28.86 -4.60
N ALA A 23 9.43 30.18 -4.36
CA ALA A 23 10.07 30.74 -3.18
C ALA A 23 9.44 30.21 -1.88
N SER A 24 8.11 30.09 -1.83
CA SER A 24 7.39 29.51 -0.68
C SER A 24 7.74 28.03 -0.46
N TYR A 25 7.83 27.25 -1.54
CA TYR A 25 8.16 25.82 -1.49
C TYR A 25 9.64 25.58 -1.15
N CYS A 26 10.57 26.40 -1.66
CA CYS A 26 11.99 26.36 -1.33
C CYS A 26 12.29 26.72 0.13
N ASN A 27 11.41 27.48 0.78
CA ASN A 27 11.64 28.00 2.12
C ASN A 27 11.13 27.10 3.26
N LYS A 28 10.35 26.04 2.97
CA LYS A 28 9.81 25.12 3.99
C LYS A 28 10.52 23.77 3.97
N GLY A 29 10.83 23.24 5.16
CA GLY A 29 11.56 21.98 5.29
C GLY A 29 12.98 22.07 4.74
N ILE A 30 13.49 20.94 4.22
CA ILE A 30 14.80 20.87 3.57
C ILE A 30 14.69 21.46 2.16
N PRO A 31 15.45 22.53 1.85
CA PRO A 31 15.33 23.19 0.56
C PRO A 31 15.88 22.30 -0.56
N PHE A 32 15.14 22.21 -1.67
CA PHE A 32 15.54 21.45 -2.87
C PHE A 32 16.24 22.32 -3.93
N GLY A 33 16.09 23.64 -3.85
CA GLY A 33 16.61 24.58 -4.84
C GLY A 33 16.38 26.02 -4.39
N CYS A 34 16.96 26.98 -5.10
CA CYS A 34 16.62 28.40 -4.95
C CYS A 34 15.60 28.81 -6.03
N TRP A 35 14.75 29.79 -5.73
CA TRP A 35 13.78 30.35 -6.70
C TRP A 35 14.45 30.93 -7.97
N CYS A 36 15.75 31.22 -7.93
CA CYS A 36 16.52 31.67 -9.09
C CYS A 36 16.98 30.53 -10.03
N GLY A 37 16.68 29.27 -9.70
CA GLY A 37 17.00 28.09 -10.51
C GLY A 37 18.43 27.57 -10.37
N MET A 38 19.27 28.22 -9.57
CA MET A 38 20.64 27.79 -9.30
C MET A 38 20.73 26.80 -8.14
N ASP A 39 21.80 26.00 -8.16
CA ASP A 39 22.05 24.96 -7.16
C ASP A 39 22.28 25.52 -5.76
N LEU A 40 22.01 24.67 -4.77
CA LEU A 40 22.28 24.96 -3.36
C LEU A 40 23.65 24.45 -2.94
N ILE A 41 24.32 25.24 -2.12
CA ILE A 41 25.57 24.88 -1.48
C ILE A 41 25.30 24.73 0.02
N MET A 42 25.93 23.74 0.65
CA MET A 42 25.93 23.58 2.10
C MET A 42 27.29 24.01 2.63
N GLU A 43 27.29 24.99 3.51
CA GLU A 43 28.50 25.50 4.15
C GLU A 43 28.42 25.36 5.68
N THR A 44 29.59 25.45 6.30
CA THR A 44 29.72 25.52 7.76
C THR A 44 30.04 26.95 8.14
N ASN A 45 29.29 27.51 9.08
CA ASN A 45 29.52 28.85 9.57
C ASN A 45 30.81 28.87 10.41
N GLU A 46 31.77 29.68 10.01
CA GLU A 46 33.08 29.78 10.66
C GLU A 46 33.17 30.96 11.64
N ILE A 47 32.10 31.76 11.76
CA ILE A 47 32.08 33.03 12.50
C ILE A 47 31.09 32.98 13.66
N GLU A 48 31.41 33.59 14.80
CA GLU A 48 30.48 33.75 15.93
C GLU A 48 29.16 34.45 15.53
N PRO A 49 28.01 34.14 16.16
CA PRO A 49 27.82 33.29 17.35
C PRO A 49 27.53 31.80 17.05
N ASN A 50 27.57 31.38 15.78
CA ASN A 50 27.10 30.07 15.35
C ASN A 50 28.22 29.21 14.75
N ILE A 51 29.44 29.26 15.32
CA ILE A 51 30.59 28.52 14.76
C ILE A 51 30.27 27.03 14.69
N GLY A 52 30.58 26.40 13.55
CA GLY A 52 30.36 24.98 13.29
C GLY A 52 28.93 24.62 12.86
N ARG A 53 27.97 25.57 12.92
CA ARG A 53 26.60 25.35 12.47
C ARG A 53 26.54 25.37 10.94
N ARG A 54 25.80 24.43 10.33
CA ARG A 54 25.68 24.33 8.87
C ARG A 54 24.45 25.06 8.36
N TYR A 55 24.55 25.61 7.15
CA TYR A 55 23.44 26.27 6.46
C TYR A 55 23.44 25.94 4.97
N TYR A 56 22.26 26.02 4.37
CA TYR A 56 22.04 26.00 2.94
C TYR A 56 22.07 27.43 2.40
N LEU A 57 22.77 27.65 1.29
CA LEU A 57 22.78 28.91 0.55
C LEU A 57 22.61 28.67 -0.95
N CYS A 58 22.15 29.69 -1.67
CA CYS A 58 22.21 29.68 -3.13
C CYS A 58 23.63 29.91 -3.63
N SER A 59 24.07 29.13 -4.63
CA SER A 59 25.38 29.32 -5.30
C SER A 59 25.56 30.69 -5.95
N ASN A 60 24.47 31.35 -6.33
CA ASN A 60 24.48 32.68 -6.94
C ASN A 60 24.30 33.83 -5.91
N ALA A 61 24.36 33.54 -4.60
CA ALA A 61 24.25 34.56 -3.57
C ALA A 61 25.57 35.34 -3.43
N GLU A 62 25.82 36.29 -4.33
CA GLU A 62 26.96 37.21 -4.21
C GLU A 62 26.84 38.01 -2.90
N GLY A 63 27.83 37.87 -2.00
CA GLY A 63 27.95 38.67 -0.78
C GLY A 63 27.22 38.17 0.46
N GLY A 64 26.53 37.03 0.39
CA GLY A 64 25.91 36.37 1.54
C GLY A 64 24.67 37.10 2.09
N ARG A 65 23.56 36.37 2.22
CA ARG A 65 22.29 36.81 2.82
C ARG A 65 21.45 37.82 2.00
N GLY A 66 21.63 37.86 0.68
CA GLY A 66 20.76 38.63 -0.24
C GLY A 66 19.34 38.05 -0.41
N HIS A 67 18.60 38.48 -1.46
CA HIS A 67 17.24 37.99 -1.82
C HIS A 67 17.17 36.49 -2.17
N HIS A 68 18.26 35.74 -2.00
CA HIS A 68 18.38 34.33 -2.31
C HIS A 68 18.22 33.45 -1.07
N LEU A 69 18.08 32.15 -1.29
CA LEU A 69 17.90 31.18 -0.22
C LEU A 69 19.09 31.24 0.77
N PHE A 70 18.76 31.41 2.04
CA PHE A 70 19.64 31.14 3.18
C PHE A 70 18.80 30.45 4.26
N LYS A 71 19.23 29.27 4.72
CA LYS A 71 18.50 28.54 5.78
C LYS A 71 19.43 27.67 6.61
N TRP A 72 19.25 27.68 7.93
CA TRP A 72 20.00 26.80 8.82
C TRP A 72 19.59 25.34 8.62
N MET A 73 20.59 24.45 8.61
CA MET A 73 20.38 23.03 8.31
C MET A 73 19.50 22.33 9.34
N ASP A 74 19.71 22.63 10.62
CA ASP A 74 18.95 22.09 11.75
C ASP A 74 17.49 22.58 11.74
N GLU A 75 17.25 23.85 11.45
CA GLU A 75 15.89 24.40 11.30
C GLU A 75 15.15 23.72 10.14
N ALA A 76 15.83 23.56 9.00
CA ALA A 76 15.28 22.87 7.83
C ALA A 76 14.90 21.41 8.13
N ILE A 77 15.76 20.68 8.87
CA ILE A 77 15.48 19.30 9.30
C ILE A 77 14.30 19.25 10.27
N LEU A 78 14.24 20.16 11.24
CA LEU A 78 13.16 20.22 12.22
C LEU A 78 11.81 20.46 11.54
N GLU A 79 11.75 21.41 10.61
CA GLU A 79 10.53 21.66 9.82
C GLU A 79 10.10 20.43 9.00
N GLU A 80 11.06 19.72 8.39
CA GLU A 80 10.76 18.51 7.63
C GLU A 80 10.24 17.39 8.54
N LEU A 81 10.85 17.20 9.72
CA LEU A 81 10.39 16.23 10.71
C LEU A 81 8.99 16.54 11.23
N ASP A 82 8.68 17.81 11.49
CA ASP A 82 7.34 18.24 11.92
C ASP A 82 6.31 18.04 10.82
N SER A 83 6.64 18.34 9.56
CA SER A 83 5.81 18.06 8.38
C SER A 83 5.52 16.56 8.24
N ILE A 84 6.55 15.71 8.37
CA ILE A 84 6.41 14.25 8.34
C ILE A 84 5.53 13.76 9.51
N ARG A 85 5.76 14.29 10.71
CA ARG A 85 4.96 13.94 11.90
C ARG A 85 3.50 14.30 11.70
N TYR A 86 3.22 15.50 11.18
CA TYR A 86 1.87 15.96 10.91
C TYR A 86 1.16 15.08 9.86
N LYS A 87 1.80 14.80 8.72
CA LYS A 87 1.26 13.89 7.70
C LYS A 87 1.00 12.49 8.25
N ARG A 88 1.90 11.98 9.10
CA ARG A 88 1.70 10.67 9.77
C ARG A 88 0.48 10.68 10.67
N CYS A 89 0.29 11.72 11.49
CA CYS A 89 -0.90 11.85 12.34
C CYS A 89 -2.17 11.87 11.50
N GLN A 90 -2.20 12.59 10.38
CA GLN A 90 -3.35 12.57 9.48
C GLN A 90 -3.68 11.19 8.91
N LEU A 91 -2.66 10.39 8.57
CA LEU A 91 -2.88 9.02 8.07
C LEU A 91 -3.33 8.05 9.16
N VAL A 92 -2.86 8.24 10.40
CA VAL A 92 -3.26 7.41 11.54
C VAL A 92 -4.69 7.72 11.98
N ASP A 93 -5.09 8.99 11.87
CA ASP A 93 -6.43 9.47 12.21
C ASP A 93 -7.39 9.39 11.00
N ASP A 94 -6.98 8.78 9.88
CA ASP A 94 -7.80 8.67 8.69
C ASP A 94 -9.01 7.75 8.96
N PRO A 95 -10.25 8.28 8.99
CA PRO A 95 -11.45 7.50 9.27
C PRO A 95 -11.65 6.37 8.26
N THR A 96 -11.15 6.54 7.03
CA THR A 96 -11.25 5.54 5.97
C THR A 96 -10.50 4.26 6.32
N TYR A 97 -9.43 4.34 7.13
CA TYR A 97 -8.69 3.17 7.58
C TYR A 97 -9.57 2.19 8.36
N TYR A 98 -10.37 2.70 9.30
CA TYR A 98 -11.28 1.87 10.10
C TYR A 98 -12.48 1.37 9.30
N GLU A 99 -12.97 2.17 8.34
CA GLU A 99 -14.04 1.76 7.43
C GLU A 99 -13.58 0.59 6.54
N ILE A 100 -12.38 0.69 5.95
CA ILE A 100 -11.76 -0.38 5.16
C ILE A 100 -11.53 -1.63 6.01
N LEU A 101 -11.08 -1.48 7.26
CA LEU A 101 -10.92 -2.63 8.16
C LEU A 101 -12.25 -3.33 8.45
N GLY A 102 -13.34 -2.58 8.61
CA GLY A 102 -14.69 -3.13 8.76
C GLY A 102 -15.12 -3.92 7.52
N GLU A 103 -14.97 -3.34 6.33
CA GLU A 103 -15.29 -4.02 5.07
C GLU A 103 -14.49 -5.32 4.88
N ILE A 104 -13.21 -5.32 5.27
CA ILE A 104 -12.37 -6.53 5.20
C ILE A 104 -12.91 -7.63 6.12
N ASP A 105 -13.39 -7.30 7.30
CA ASP A 105 -13.92 -8.30 8.24
C ASP A 105 -15.27 -8.85 7.78
N ASP A 106 -16.15 -8.00 7.24
CA ASP A 106 -17.41 -8.44 6.61
C ASP A 106 -17.15 -9.36 5.41
N LEU A 107 -16.16 -9.00 4.57
CA LEU A 107 -15.76 -9.81 3.43
C LEU A 107 -15.21 -11.18 3.86
N LYS A 108 -14.42 -11.23 4.94
CA LYS A 108 -13.93 -12.52 5.49
C LYS A 108 -15.10 -13.40 5.95
N GLU A 109 -16.10 -12.81 6.61
CA GLU A 109 -17.27 -13.55 7.06
C GLU A 109 -18.08 -14.10 5.87
N HIS A 110 -18.29 -13.29 4.84
CA HIS A 110 -18.94 -13.75 3.61
C HIS A 110 -18.19 -14.89 2.93
N VAL A 111 -16.86 -14.79 2.81
CA VAL A 111 -16.02 -15.85 2.23
C VAL A 111 -16.13 -17.14 3.03
N LYS A 112 -16.13 -17.05 4.37
CA LYS A 112 -16.30 -18.21 5.25
C LYS A 112 -17.64 -18.90 5.01
N ASN A 113 -18.74 -18.13 4.99
CA ASN A 113 -20.09 -18.66 4.75
C ASN A 113 -20.21 -19.32 3.36
N ILE A 114 -19.60 -18.73 2.33
CA ILE A 114 -19.55 -19.32 0.98
C ILE A 114 -18.80 -20.65 1.01
N ASN A 115 -17.67 -20.72 1.70
CA ASN A 115 -16.90 -21.96 1.79
C ASN A 115 -17.70 -23.08 2.49
N GLU A 116 -18.34 -22.77 3.61
CA GLU A 116 -19.19 -23.74 4.34
C GLU A 116 -20.39 -24.23 3.51
N THR A 117 -21.02 -23.33 2.73
CA THR A 117 -22.13 -23.71 1.84
C THR A 117 -21.66 -24.56 0.66
N SER A 118 -20.49 -24.26 0.10
CA SER A 118 -19.84 -25.07 -0.95
C SER A 118 -19.55 -26.49 -0.46
N ASP A 119 -18.98 -26.63 0.74
CA ASP A 119 -18.68 -27.92 1.35
C ASP A 119 -19.96 -28.74 1.62
N SER A 120 -21.01 -28.08 2.11
CA SER A 120 -22.33 -28.69 2.31
C SER A 120 -22.95 -29.17 0.99
N PHE A 121 -22.85 -28.36 -0.07
CA PHE A 121 -23.33 -28.73 -1.40
C PHE A 121 -22.55 -29.93 -1.96
N ALA A 122 -21.23 -29.93 -1.85
CA ALA A 122 -20.39 -31.06 -2.26
C ALA A 122 -20.78 -32.35 -1.54
N CYS A 123 -20.99 -32.29 -0.22
CA CYS A 123 -21.47 -33.43 0.57
C CYS A 123 -22.82 -33.95 0.07
N LYS A 124 -23.78 -33.04 -0.16
CA LYS A 124 -25.13 -33.40 -0.63
C LYS A 124 -25.11 -34.01 -2.03
N CYS A 125 -24.30 -33.49 -2.94
CA CYS A 125 -24.07 -34.05 -4.27
C CYS A 125 -23.46 -35.46 -4.19
N ASN A 126 -22.42 -35.66 -3.38
CA ASN A 126 -21.81 -36.98 -3.21
C ASN A 126 -22.80 -38.00 -2.66
N HIS A 127 -23.61 -37.61 -1.67
CA HIS A 127 -24.65 -38.47 -1.11
C HIS A 127 -25.76 -38.81 -2.13
N LEU A 128 -26.17 -37.84 -2.96
CA LEU A 128 -27.18 -38.07 -4.00
C LEU A 128 -26.65 -38.98 -5.11
N ASN A 129 -25.40 -38.77 -5.54
CA ASN A 129 -24.72 -39.62 -6.52
C ASN A 129 -24.61 -41.07 -6.03
N LEU A 130 -24.22 -41.27 -4.77
CA LEU A 130 -24.14 -42.59 -4.16
C LEU A 130 -25.52 -43.27 -4.09
N ARG A 131 -26.56 -42.54 -3.69
CA ARG A 131 -27.94 -43.05 -3.69
C ARG A 131 -28.43 -43.44 -5.08
N HIS A 132 -28.18 -42.61 -6.07
CA HIS A 132 -28.60 -42.88 -7.44
C HIS A 132 -27.88 -44.12 -8.00
N ALA A 133 -26.57 -44.27 -7.74
CA ALA A 133 -25.81 -45.45 -8.12
C ALA A 133 -26.36 -46.75 -7.48
N LEU A 134 -26.72 -46.72 -6.20
CA LEU A 134 -27.32 -47.87 -5.52
C LEU A 134 -28.69 -48.26 -6.10
N ILE A 135 -29.54 -47.27 -6.40
CA ILE A 135 -30.87 -47.51 -6.98
C ILE A 135 -30.75 -48.11 -8.38
N VAL A 136 -29.90 -47.54 -9.25
CA VAL A 136 -29.67 -48.04 -10.61
C VAL A 136 -29.07 -49.45 -10.58
N GLY A 137 -28.16 -49.73 -9.65
CA GLY A 137 -27.61 -51.07 -9.45
C GLY A 137 -28.68 -52.10 -9.05
N ALA A 138 -29.56 -51.75 -8.10
CA ALA A 138 -30.62 -52.64 -7.64
C ALA A 138 -31.66 -52.95 -8.74
N THR A 139 -32.04 -51.96 -9.56
CA THR A 139 -32.98 -52.16 -10.67
C THR A 139 -32.38 -52.98 -11.81
N ALA A 140 -31.08 -52.85 -12.08
CA ALA A 140 -30.38 -53.69 -13.04
C ALA A 140 -30.38 -55.16 -12.60
N ILE A 141 -30.06 -55.43 -11.32
CA ILE A 141 -30.05 -56.79 -10.76
C ILE A 141 -31.45 -57.42 -10.82
N SER A 142 -32.48 -56.68 -10.44
CA SER A 142 -33.86 -57.20 -10.46
C SER A 142 -34.32 -57.50 -11.89
N ALA A 143 -34.02 -56.63 -12.86
CA ALA A 143 -34.33 -56.86 -14.27
C ALA A 143 -33.64 -58.12 -14.81
N SER A 144 -32.35 -58.33 -14.50
CA SER A 144 -31.63 -59.55 -14.88
C SER A 144 -32.28 -60.81 -14.27
N HIS A 145 -32.69 -60.75 -13.01
CA HIS A 145 -33.41 -61.86 -12.36
C HIS A 145 -34.73 -62.18 -13.08
N PHE A 146 -35.53 -61.17 -13.43
CA PHE A 146 -36.77 -61.37 -14.17
C PHE A 146 -36.53 -62.02 -15.54
N VAL A 147 -35.50 -61.58 -16.29
CA VAL A 147 -35.13 -62.19 -17.59
C VAL A 147 -34.69 -63.64 -17.42
N CYS A 148 -33.87 -63.94 -16.40
CA CYS A 148 -33.45 -65.30 -16.10
C CYS A 148 -34.63 -66.21 -15.75
N LEU A 149 -35.57 -65.77 -14.92
CA LEU A 149 -36.75 -66.56 -14.56
C LEU A 149 -37.67 -66.78 -15.76
N PHE A 150 -37.88 -65.75 -16.59
CA PHE A 150 -38.71 -65.83 -17.79
C PHE A 150 -38.13 -66.81 -18.82
N THR A 151 -36.82 -66.78 -19.02
CA THR A 151 -36.15 -67.74 -19.92
C THR A 151 -36.26 -69.16 -19.42
N ILE A 152 -36.03 -69.42 -18.12
CA ILE A 152 -36.19 -70.78 -17.54
C ILE A 152 -37.61 -71.31 -17.75
N PHE A 153 -38.63 -70.48 -17.53
CA PHE A 153 -40.04 -70.88 -17.70
C PHE A 153 -40.40 -71.24 -19.16
N MET A 154 -39.76 -70.62 -20.16
CA MET A 154 -40.02 -70.92 -21.57
C MET A 154 -39.36 -72.23 -22.06
N TYR A 155 -38.35 -72.73 -21.35
CA TYR A 155 -37.61 -73.94 -21.72
C TYR A 155 -38.10 -75.23 -21.02
N PHE A 156 -39.06 -75.12 -20.11
CA PHE A 156 -39.74 -76.25 -19.44
C PHE A 156 -41.16 -76.40 -19.97
#